data_AF-L0PBZ9-F1
#
_entry.id   AF-L0PBZ9-F1
#
_cell.length_a   1.000
_cell.length_b   1.000
_cell.length_c   1.000
_cell.angle_alpha   90.00
_cell.angle_beta   90.00
_cell.angle_gamma   90.00
#
_symmetry.space_group_name_H-M   'P 1'
#
loop_
_entity.id
_entity.type
_entity.pdbx_description
1 polymer ?
#
loop_
_entity_poly.entity_id
_entity_poly.type
_entity_poly.pdbx_seq_one_letter_code
_entity_poly.pdbx_strand_id
1 'polypeptide(L)'
;MKFGKQLILRAADPKWSQYYLDYKMFKKFIRISYEELKNNNYDTKISRNIHQEFYKRLTQELEKIDNRYNVIEKKASESLKILDESWKDEMSDGERKSLLQVITALEELQEYVQINMAAIQKIKKKFDKNFK
;
A
#
# COMPACT_ATOMS: atom_id res chain seq x y z
N MET A 1 -10.17 -11.11 12.73
CA MET A 1 -8.77 -10.96 13.22
C MET A 1 -8.36 -9.48 13.29
N LYS A 2 -7.37 -9.13 14.13
CA LYS A 2 -6.82 -7.76 14.20
C LYS A 2 -6.07 -7.42 12.90
N PHE A 3 -6.53 -6.42 12.16
CA PHE A 3 -5.99 -6.02 10.84
C PHE A 3 -4.46 -5.85 10.82
N GLY A 4 -3.86 -5.27 11.87
CA GLY A 4 -2.40 -5.12 11.94
C GLY A 4 -1.63 -6.45 11.94
N LYS A 5 -2.20 -7.54 12.48
CA LYS A 5 -1.58 -8.87 12.42
C LYS A 5 -1.71 -9.49 11.02
N GLN A 6 -2.83 -9.24 10.33
CA GLN A 6 -3.03 -9.69 8.94
C GLN A 6 -2.07 -8.97 7.98
N LEU A 7 -1.87 -7.65 8.17
CA LEU A 7 -0.93 -6.88 7.37
C LEU A 7 0.50 -7.43 7.54
N ILE A 8 0.93 -7.74 8.77
CA ILE A 8 2.26 -8.30 9.04
C ILE A 8 2.44 -9.67 8.38
N LEU A 9 1.43 -10.53 8.45
CA LEU A 9 1.49 -11.86 7.82
C LEU A 9 1.60 -11.79 6.30
N ARG A 10 1.00 -10.78 5.67
CA ARG A 10 1.05 -10.58 4.21
C ARG A 10 2.24 -9.76 3.74
N ALA A 11 2.71 -8.83 4.57
CA ALA A 11 3.98 -8.14 4.40
C ALA A 11 5.18 -9.03 4.79
N ALA A 12 4.96 -10.29 5.18
CA ALA A 12 6.02 -11.24 5.45
C ALA A 12 6.75 -11.67 4.18
N ASP A 13 6.14 -11.52 2.99
CA ASP A 13 6.85 -11.67 1.73
C ASP A 13 7.87 -10.52 1.58
N PRO A 14 9.19 -10.83 1.56
CA PRO A 14 10.24 -9.82 1.42
C PRO A 14 10.07 -8.96 0.17
N LYS A 15 9.51 -9.52 -0.91
CA LYS A 15 9.33 -8.85 -2.21
C LYS A 15 8.39 -7.64 -2.11
N TRP A 16 7.39 -7.72 -1.23
CA TRP A 16 6.32 -6.74 -1.11
C TRP A 16 6.37 -5.94 0.19
N SER A 17 7.05 -6.47 1.22
CA SER A 17 7.14 -5.93 2.58
C SER A 17 7.37 -4.41 2.65
N GLN A 18 8.37 -3.90 1.92
CA GLN A 18 8.77 -2.49 1.91
C GLN A 18 7.79 -1.56 1.21
N TYR A 19 6.97 -2.09 0.31
CA TYR A 19 6.03 -1.31 -0.50
C TYR A 19 4.66 -1.18 0.15
N TYR A 20 4.37 -1.95 1.21
CA TYR A 20 3.16 -1.76 1.98
C TYR A 20 3.21 -0.46 2.80
N LEU A 21 2.03 0.07 3.12
CA LEU A 21 1.88 1.18 4.06
C LEU A 21 2.51 0.82 5.41
N ASP A 22 3.39 1.67 5.95
CA ASP A 22 3.94 1.48 7.29
C ASP A 22 2.90 1.81 8.38
N TYR A 23 1.96 0.89 8.56
CA TYR A 23 0.86 1.01 9.50
C TYR A 23 1.33 1.10 10.96
N LYS A 24 2.52 0.57 11.28
CA LYS A 24 3.09 0.61 12.63
C LYS A 24 3.63 2.01 12.93
N MET A 25 4.34 2.62 11.98
CA MET A 25 4.83 4.00 12.09
C MET A 25 3.68 4.97 12.29
N PHE A 26 2.63 4.93 11.46
CA PHE A 26 1.49 5.84 11.64
C PHE A 26 0.77 5.64 12.98
N LYS A 27 0.62 4.40 13.46
CA LYS A 27 0.04 4.15 14.78
C LYS A 27 0.87 4.77 15.90
N LYS A 28 2.21 4.71 15.79
CA LYS A 28 3.13 5.32 16.73
C LYS A 28 3.03 6.84 16.68
N PHE A 29 3.01 7.41 15.47
CA PHE A 29 2.81 8.84 15.24
C PHE A 29 1.51 9.35 15.89
N ILE A 30 0.36 8.74 15.58
CA ILE A 30 -0.94 9.12 16.18
C ILE A 30 -0.90 9.13 17.71
N ARG A 31 -0.25 8.12 18.32
CA ARG A 31 -0.17 8.04 19.79
C ARG A 31 0.67 9.19 20.36
N ILE A 32 1.86 9.41 19.82
CA ILE A 32 2.79 10.45 20.29
C ILE A 32 2.16 11.83 20.10
N SER A 33 1.61 12.10 18.91
CA SER A 33 0.97 13.38 18.60
C SER A 33 -0.26 13.66 19.45
N TYR A 34 -1.02 12.63 19.84
CA TYR A 34 -2.15 12.80 20.75
C TYR A 34 -1.70 13.14 22.18
N GLU A 35 -0.64 12.49 22.66
CA GLU A 35 -0.03 12.81 23.97
C GLU A 35 0.55 14.24 23.98
N GLU A 36 1.23 14.64 22.91
CA GLU A 36 1.74 16.00 22.72
C GLU A 36 0.62 17.04 22.75
N LEU A 37 -0.47 16.80 22.01
CA LEU A 37 -1.62 17.71 21.99
C LEU A 37 -2.29 17.83 23.38
N LYS A 38 -2.42 16.70 24.08
CA LYS A 38 -2.97 16.65 25.44
C LYS A 38 -2.11 17.43 26.44
N ASN A 39 -0.78 17.31 26.35
CA ASN A 39 0.15 18.00 27.24
C ASN A 39 0.20 19.52 27.01
N ASN A 40 -0.12 19.96 25.79
CA ASN A 40 -0.16 21.37 25.40
C ASN A 40 -1.59 21.96 25.42
N ASN A 41 -2.50 21.41 26.24
CA ASN A 41 -3.88 21.90 26.41
C ASN A 41 -4.65 22.09 25.09
N TYR A 42 -4.43 21.21 24.11
CA TYR A 42 -5.11 21.25 22.81
C TYR A 42 -4.86 22.55 22.01
N ASP A 43 -3.63 23.06 22.03
CA ASP A 43 -3.24 24.19 21.17
C ASP A 43 -3.56 23.93 19.69
N THR A 44 -4.34 24.85 19.12
CA THR A 44 -4.74 24.87 17.71
C THR A 44 -3.56 24.85 16.72
N LYS A 45 -2.43 25.49 17.05
CA LYS A 45 -1.23 25.49 16.19
C LYS A 45 -0.58 24.12 16.14
N ILE A 46 -0.47 23.45 17.29
CA ILE A 46 0.09 22.10 17.39
C ILE A 46 -0.81 21.11 16.67
N SER A 47 -2.13 21.21 16.87
CA SER A 47 -3.11 20.40 16.13
C SER A 47 -2.96 20.57 14.62
N ARG A 48 -2.88 21.81 14.12
CA ARG A 48 -2.68 22.08 12.69
C ARG A 48 -1.37 21.48 12.15
N ASN A 49 -0.28 21.59 12.89
CA ASN A 49 1.00 21.01 12.51
C ASN A 49 0.95 19.47 12.46
N ILE A 50 0.30 18.83 13.44
CA ILE A 50 0.10 17.37 13.47
C ILE A 50 -0.71 16.92 12.24
N HIS A 51 -1.79 17.63 11.90
CA HIS A 51 -2.57 17.34 10.70
C HIS A 51 -1.73 17.45 9.43
N GLN A 52 -0.98 18.55 9.26
CA GLN A 52 -0.13 18.75 8.09
C GLN A 52 0.94 17.65 7.96
N GLU A 53 1.61 17.31 9.06
CA GLU A 53 2.64 16.28 9.07
C GLU A 53 2.07 14.89 8.81
N PHE A 54 0.88 14.58 9.33
CA PHE A 54 0.19 13.31 9.05
C PHE A 54 -0.09 13.16 7.55
N TYR A 55 -0.71 14.17 6.93
CA TYR A 55 -1.06 14.12 5.52
C TYR A 55 0.18 14.14 4.62
N LYS A 56 1.22 14.88 4.98
CA LYS A 56 2.51 14.86 4.27
C LYS A 56 3.09 13.44 4.21
N ARG A 57 3.14 12.74 5.35
CA ARG A 57 3.62 11.35 5.41
C ARG A 57 2.70 10.38 4.66
N LEU A 58 1.39 10.58 4.75
CA LEU A 58 0.42 9.76 4.03
C LEU A 58 0.58 9.90 2.51
N THR A 59 0.80 11.11 2.01
CA THR A 59 1.07 11.36 0.59
C THR A 59 2.34 10.66 0.12
N GLN A 60 3.43 10.74 0.89
CA GLN A 60 4.68 10.03 0.55
C GLN A 60 4.48 8.51 0.45
N GLU A 61 3.70 7.94 1.36
CA GLU A 61 3.39 6.52 1.33
C GLU A 61 2.45 6.14 0.17
N LEU A 62 1.51 7.02 -0.19
CA LEU A 62 0.66 6.85 -1.37
C LEU A 62 1.50 6.87 -2.65
N GLU A 63 2.43 7.82 -2.80
CA GLU A 63 3.35 7.87 -3.95
C GLU A 63 4.20 6.59 -4.04
N LYS A 64 4.69 6.09 -2.92
CA LYS A 64 5.41 4.81 -2.87
C LYS A 64 4.55 3.65 -3.39
N ILE A 65 3.30 3.58 -2.95
CA ILE A 65 2.36 2.52 -3.35
C ILE A 65 2.02 2.62 -4.83
N ASP A 66 1.75 3.84 -5.32
CA ASP A 66 1.42 4.12 -6.70
C ASP A 66 2.59 3.81 -7.65
N ASN A 67 3.80 4.23 -7.30
CA ASN A 67 5.01 3.91 -8.06
C ASN A 67 5.20 2.39 -8.19
N ARG A 68 4.97 1.64 -7.11
CA ARG A 68 5.09 0.18 -7.15
C ARG A 68 4.03 -0.44 -8.04
N TYR A 69 2.79 0.06 -7.96
CA TYR A 69 1.69 -0.39 -8.80
C TYR A 69 2.03 -0.19 -10.28
N ASN A 70 2.39 1.03 -10.67
CA ASN A 70 2.73 1.39 -12.04
C ASN A 70 3.87 0.55 -12.62
N VAL A 71 4.90 0.23 -11.83
CA VAL A 71 6.01 -0.62 -12.28
C VAL A 71 5.56 -2.04 -12.63
N ILE A 72 4.65 -2.61 -11.83
CA ILE A 72 4.20 -4.00 -12.05
C ILE A 72 3.15 -4.04 -13.16
N GLU A 73 2.23 -3.09 -13.18
CA GLU A 73 1.21 -2.96 -14.21
C GLU A 73 1.83 -2.76 -15.60
N LYS A 74 2.85 -1.90 -15.70
CA LYS A 74 3.62 -1.73 -16.93
C LYS A 74 4.31 -3.03 -17.36
N LYS A 75 5.00 -3.72 -16.45
CA LYS A 75 5.67 -5.00 -16.76
C LYS A 75 4.70 -6.08 -17.20
N ALA A 76 3.56 -6.20 -16.53
CA ALA A 76 2.52 -7.16 -16.91
C ALA A 76 1.94 -6.83 -18.29
N SER A 77 1.71 -5.54 -18.57
CA SER A 77 1.21 -5.07 -19.86
C SER A 77 2.22 -5.30 -21.01
N GLU A 78 3.51 -5.07 -20.77
CA GLU A 78 4.57 -5.36 -21.74
C GLU A 78 4.67 -6.87 -22.02
N SER A 79 4.64 -7.72 -20.98
CA SER A 79 4.63 -9.17 -21.14
C SER A 79 3.40 -9.67 -21.90
N LEU A 80 2.22 -9.08 -21.66
CA LEU A 80 1.00 -9.41 -22.40
C LEU A 80 1.10 -9.03 -23.87
N LYS A 81 1.66 -7.86 -24.21
CA LYS A 81 1.88 -7.47 -25.60
C LYS A 81 2.80 -8.42 -26.33
N ILE A 82 3.91 -8.82 -25.70
CA ILE A 82 4.85 -9.78 -26.29
C ILE A 82 4.17 -11.13 -26.52
N LEU A 83 3.34 -11.58 -25.56
CA LEU A 83 2.58 -12.81 -25.69
C LEU A 83 1.56 -12.73 -26.82
N ASP A 84 0.82 -11.63 -26.92
CA ASP A 84 -0.17 -11.40 -27.98
C ASP A 84 0.48 -11.38 -29.37
N GLU A 85 1.66 -10.76 -29.50
CA GLU A 85 2.45 -10.74 -30.73
C GLU A 85 3.07 -12.11 -31.09
N SER A 86 3.42 -12.93 -30.09
CA SER A 86 4.01 -14.26 -30.32
C SER A 86 2.95 -15.34 -30.59
N TRP A 87 1.73 -15.11 -30.15
CA TRP A 87 0.63 -16.07 -30.21
C TRP A 87 0.24 -16.36 -31.67
N LYS A 88 0.39 -17.64 -32.08
CA LYS A 88 -0.10 -18.20 -33.36
C LYS A 88 -1.38 -19.03 -33.16
N ASP A 89 -1.66 -20.04 -33.99
CA ASP A 89 -2.90 -20.84 -33.83
C ASP A 89 -2.92 -21.72 -32.57
N GLU A 90 -1.75 -22.19 -32.10
CA GLU A 90 -1.62 -22.96 -30.85
C GLU A 90 -0.57 -22.35 -29.91
N MET A 91 -0.96 -22.16 -28.65
CA MET A 91 -0.08 -21.64 -27.61
C MET A 91 0.92 -22.71 -27.16
N SER A 92 2.21 -22.43 -27.30
CA SER A 92 3.29 -23.30 -26.82
C SER A 92 3.33 -23.36 -25.29
N ASP A 93 3.97 -24.40 -24.74
CA ASP A 93 4.13 -24.52 -23.28
C ASP A 93 4.93 -23.36 -22.66
N GLY A 94 5.84 -22.75 -23.42
CA GLY A 94 6.58 -21.56 -23.01
C GLY A 94 5.68 -20.34 -22.85
N GLU A 95 4.80 -20.12 -23.83
CA GLU A 95 3.82 -19.02 -23.81
C GLU A 95 2.76 -19.22 -22.72
N ARG A 96 2.29 -20.45 -22.51
CA ARG A 96 1.39 -20.80 -21.39
C ARG A 96 2.03 -20.46 -20.04
N LYS A 97 3.31 -20.80 -19.86
CA LYS A 97 4.03 -20.50 -18.62
C LYS A 97 4.20 -19.00 -18.40
N SER A 98 4.50 -18.24 -19.44
CA SER A 98 4.56 -16.78 -19.40
C SER A 98 3.20 -16.15 -19.09
N LEU A 99 2.11 -16.65 -19.69
CA LEU A 99 0.76 -16.18 -19.38
C LEU A 99 0.40 -16.45 -17.90
N LEU A 100 0.71 -17.64 -17.38
CA LEU A 100 0.52 -17.95 -15.96
C LEU A 100 1.29 -16.99 -15.05
N GLN A 101 2.54 -16.65 -15.41
CA GLN A 101 3.32 -15.67 -14.64
C GLN A 101 2.68 -14.27 -14.63
N VAL A 102 2.12 -13.83 -15.76
CA VAL A 102 1.37 -12.57 -15.82
C VAL A 102 0.13 -12.64 -14.93
N ILE A 103 -0.65 -13.72 -15.02
CA ILE A 103 -1.86 -13.90 -14.20
C ILE A 103 -1.50 -13.83 -12.71
N THR A 104 -0.51 -14.60 -12.27
CA THR A 104 -0.07 -14.58 -10.86
C THR A 104 0.42 -13.19 -10.44
N ALA A 105 1.16 -12.48 -11.30
CA ALA A 105 1.61 -11.12 -10.99
C ALA A 105 0.45 -10.13 -10.82
N LEU A 106 -0.61 -10.25 -11.64
CA LEU A 106 -1.81 -9.41 -11.54
C LEU A 106 -2.65 -9.74 -10.31
N GLU A 107 -2.76 -11.02 -9.93
CA GLU A 107 -3.41 -11.45 -8.68
C GLU A 107 -2.67 -10.90 -7.44
N GLU A 108 -1.35 -11.03 -7.41
CA GLU A 108 -0.50 -10.44 -6.36
C GLU A 108 -0.69 -8.91 -6.29
N LEU A 109 -0.76 -8.24 -7.45
CA LEU A 109 -0.97 -6.80 -7.54
C LEU A 109 -2.35 -6.39 -7.02
N GLN A 110 -3.40 -7.14 -7.37
CA GLN A 110 -4.75 -6.90 -6.87
C GLN A 110 -4.81 -7.02 -5.36
N GLU A 111 -4.22 -8.09 -4.79
CA GLU A 111 -4.15 -8.25 -3.34
C GLU A 111 -3.37 -7.10 -2.68
N TYR A 112 -2.23 -6.71 -3.26
CA TYR A 112 -1.42 -5.58 -2.79
C TYR A 112 -2.24 -4.28 -2.72
N VAL A 113 -3.01 -3.96 -3.76
CA VAL A 113 -3.86 -2.74 -3.79
C VAL A 113 -4.94 -2.81 -2.73
N GLN A 114 -5.65 -3.93 -2.62
CA GLN A 114 -6.74 -4.10 -1.65
C GLN A 114 -6.26 -3.92 -0.21
N ILE A 115 -5.08 -4.49 0.11
CA ILE A 115 -4.49 -4.39 1.45
C ILE A 115 -4.12 -2.94 1.77
N ASN A 116 -3.43 -2.26 0.85
CA ASN A 116 -3.01 -0.87 1.05
C ASN A 116 -4.21 0.06 1.19
N MET A 117 -5.22 -0.07 0.32
CA MET A 117 -6.48 0.68 0.42
C MET A 117 -7.15 0.50 1.78
N ALA A 118 -7.27 -0.75 2.25
CA ALA A 118 -7.83 -1.02 3.57
C ALA A 118 -6.98 -0.43 4.70
N ALA A 119 -5.65 -0.42 4.57
CA ALA A 119 -4.74 0.13 5.57
C ALA A 119 -4.84 1.66 5.65
N ILE A 120 -4.90 2.34 4.51
CA ILE A 120 -5.07 3.79 4.39
C ILE A 120 -6.41 4.21 5.02
N GLN A 121 -7.51 3.55 4.66
CA GLN A 121 -8.83 3.84 5.23
C GLN A 121 -8.85 3.67 6.75
N LYS A 122 -8.22 2.59 7.25
CA LYS A 122 -8.16 2.33 8.70
C LYS A 122 -7.28 3.32 9.43
N ILE A 123 -6.16 3.74 8.86
CA ILE A 123 -5.27 4.69 9.53
C ILE A 123 -5.88 6.09 9.54
N LYS A 124 -6.51 6.52 8.45
CA LYS A 124 -7.28 7.77 8.39
C LYS A 124 -8.41 7.76 9.43
N LYS A 125 -9.23 6.70 9.46
CA LYS A 125 -10.29 6.55 10.48
C LYS A 125 -9.73 6.57 11.90
N LYS A 126 -8.52 6.04 12.12
CA LYS A 126 -7.86 6.09 13.43
C LYS A 126 -7.42 7.52 13.77
N PHE A 127 -6.84 8.23 12.82
CA PHE A 127 -6.44 9.63 12.98
C PHE A 127 -7.66 10.50 13.32
N ASP A 128 -8.73 10.43 12.50
CA ASP A 128 -9.98 11.19 12.69
C ASP A 128 -10.66 10.90 14.04
N LYS A 129 -10.44 9.72 14.64
CA LYS A 129 -10.96 9.40 15.98
C LYS A 129 -10.19 10.05 17.13
N ASN A 130 -8.91 10.37 16.95
CA ASN A 130 -8.06 10.92 18.01
C ASN A 130 -7.96 12.46 17.94
N PHE A 131 -8.15 13.05 16.75
CA PHE A 131 -8.00 14.49 16.51
C PHE A 131 -9.31 15.12 16.04
N LYS A 132 -10.42 14.70 16.66
CA LYS A 132 -11.78 15.17 16.36
C LYS A 132 -12.09 16.46 17.07
#